data_AF-A0AA96PF27-F1
#
_entry.id   AF-A0AA96PF27-F1
#
_cell.length_a   1.000
_cell.length_b   1.000
_cell.length_c   1.000
_cell.angle_alpha   90.00
_cell.angle_beta   90.00
_cell.angle_gamma   90.00
#
_symmetry.space_group_name_H-M   'P 1'
#
loop_
_entity.id
_entity.type
_entity.pdbx_description
1 polymer ?
#
loop_
_entity_poly.entity_id
_entity_poly.type
_entity_poly.pdbx_seq_one_letter_code
_entity_poly.pdbx_strand_id
1 'polypeptide(L)'
;MPPPKGAVVVDRRGVTRGPKIELLSGSDNIQSPTHFQLKFLSFGGATIDVTSVKVIYLRTPNVDLTERLKVFVQPAGIDMPDASLPPGEHMLRVDLKDSDGRPGSTSFVLKVAR
;
A
#
# COMPACT_ATOMS: atom_id res chain seq x y z
N MET A 1 -21.97 -4.67 -41.92
CA MET A 1 -21.27 -4.61 -40.62
C MET A 1 -20.09 -3.66 -40.73
N PRO A 2 -20.04 -2.62 -39.89
CA PRO A 2 -18.84 -2.40 -39.07
C PRO A 2 -19.17 -1.96 -37.61
N PRO A 3 -18.31 -2.24 -36.62
CA PRO A 3 -18.50 -1.80 -35.23
C PRO A 3 -18.19 -0.30 -35.05
N PRO A 4 -18.94 0.42 -34.20
CA PRO A 4 -18.78 1.85 -34.00
C PRO A 4 -17.50 2.20 -33.21
N LYS A 5 -16.78 3.19 -33.74
CA LYS A 5 -15.71 3.94 -33.10
C LYS A 5 -16.28 4.69 -31.89
N GLY A 6 -15.74 4.45 -30.69
CA GLY A 6 -16.19 5.21 -29.53
C GLY A 6 -15.77 4.71 -28.16
N ALA A 7 -14.69 3.94 -28.03
CA ALA A 7 -14.04 3.84 -26.71
C ALA A 7 -13.17 5.09 -26.57
N VAL A 8 -13.74 6.16 -26.03
CA VAL A 8 -12.99 7.29 -25.49
C VAL A 8 -12.09 6.70 -24.41
N VAL A 9 -10.83 6.44 -24.76
CA VAL A 9 -9.79 6.15 -23.78
C VAL A 9 -9.63 7.45 -23.01
N VAL A 10 -10.36 7.51 -21.89
CA VAL A 10 -10.28 8.59 -20.93
C VAL A 10 -8.84 8.63 -20.43
N ASP A 11 -8.30 9.83 -20.51
CA ASP A 11 -7.16 10.31 -19.74
C ASP A 11 -5.74 10.07 -20.27
N ARG A 12 -5.37 10.89 -21.26
CA ARG A 12 -4.00 11.36 -21.46
C ARG A 12 -3.67 12.53 -20.51
N ARG A 13 -3.86 12.39 -19.20
CA ARG A 13 -3.25 13.34 -18.24
C ARG A 13 -1.82 12.91 -18.02
N GLY A 14 -0.88 13.86 -17.99
CA GLY A 14 0.52 13.58 -17.69
C GLY A 14 0.62 12.78 -16.40
N VAL A 15 0.83 11.46 -16.52
CA VAL A 15 0.88 10.56 -15.37
C VAL A 15 2.25 10.76 -14.76
N THR A 16 2.42 11.83 -14.00
CA THR A 16 3.50 11.88 -13.03
C THR A 16 3.24 10.73 -12.09
N ARG A 17 4.10 9.71 -12.16
CA ARG A 17 3.94 8.47 -11.41
C ARG A 17 3.80 8.82 -9.94
N GLY A 18 2.65 8.46 -9.35
CA GLY A 18 2.47 8.55 -7.92
C GLY A 18 3.47 7.65 -7.19
N PRO A 19 3.53 7.76 -5.86
CA PRO A 19 4.48 7.00 -5.08
C PRO A 19 4.18 5.51 -5.19
N LYS A 20 5.24 4.70 -5.33
CA LYS A 20 5.15 3.24 -5.37
C LYS A 20 5.40 2.69 -3.98
N ILE A 21 4.62 1.67 -3.62
CA ILE A 21 4.76 0.95 -2.35
C ILE A 21 5.19 -0.47 -2.71
N GLU A 22 6.30 -0.91 -2.14
CA GLU A 22 6.82 -2.27 -2.30
C GLU A 22 6.82 -2.99 -0.96
N LEU A 23 6.27 -4.20 -0.93
CA LEU A 23 6.37 -5.07 0.24
C LEU A 23 7.72 -5.77 0.20
N LEU A 24 8.57 -5.46 1.19
CA LEU A 24 9.87 -6.10 1.35
C LEU A 24 9.75 -7.43 2.11
N SER A 25 8.75 -7.54 2.99
CA SER A 25 8.42 -8.81 3.63
C SER A 25 7.88 -9.80 2.60
N GLY A 26 8.17 -11.08 2.80
CA GLY A 26 7.48 -12.13 2.05
C GLY A 26 5.97 -12.00 2.23
N SER A 27 5.19 -12.20 1.16
CA SER A 27 3.72 -12.25 1.22
C SER A 27 3.18 -13.66 1.44
N ASP A 28 4.02 -14.68 1.26
CA ASP A 28 3.65 -16.10 1.34
C ASP A 28 4.30 -16.75 2.57
N ASN A 29 3.52 -17.57 3.28
CA ASN A 29 3.95 -18.36 4.44
C ASN A 29 4.61 -17.56 5.58
N ILE A 30 4.03 -16.42 5.91
CA ILE A 30 4.52 -15.54 6.98
C ILE A 30 4.18 -16.18 8.33
N GLN A 31 5.16 -16.29 9.24
CA GLN A 31 4.92 -16.78 10.61
C GLN A 31 4.97 -15.62 11.61
N SER A 32 4.01 -15.57 12.53
CA SER A 32 3.95 -14.51 13.54
C SER A 32 4.75 -14.86 14.80
N PRO A 33 5.45 -13.89 15.43
CA PRO A 33 5.67 -12.51 14.97
C PRO A 33 6.61 -12.44 13.76
N THR A 34 6.24 -11.63 12.76
CA THR A 34 7.06 -11.40 11.56
C THR A 34 7.56 -9.97 11.51
N HIS A 35 8.70 -9.77 10.83
CA HIS A 35 9.12 -8.44 10.40
C HIS A 35 8.29 -8.01 9.20
N PHE A 36 7.39 -7.05 9.39
CA PHE A 36 6.62 -6.42 8.33
C PHE A 36 7.29 -5.12 7.89
N GLN A 37 7.81 -5.10 6.66
CA GLN A 37 8.53 -3.99 6.09
C GLN A 37 7.96 -3.63 4.71
N LEU A 38 7.58 -2.36 4.58
CA LEU A 38 7.19 -1.74 3.31
C LEU A 38 8.24 -0.71 2.94
N LYS A 39 8.53 -0.58 1.66
CA LYS A 39 9.37 0.48 1.10
C LYS A 39 8.51 1.42 0.29
N PHE A 40 8.71 2.71 0.51
CA PHE A 40 8.08 3.74 -0.28
C PHE A 40 9.09 4.32 -1.27
N LEU A 41 8.67 4.41 -2.53
CA LEU A 41 9.45 4.97 -3.61
C LEU A 41 8.67 6.16 -4.16
N SER A 42 9.11 7.36 -3.80
CA SER A 42 8.61 8.59 -4.41
C SER A 42 9.28 8.81 -5.76
N PHE A 43 8.59 9.52 -6.67
CA PHE A 43 9.10 9.84 -7.99
C PHE A 43 9.10 11.35 -8.25
N GLY A 44 10.05 11.80 -9.07
CA GLY A 44 10.12 13.20 -9.50
C GLY A 44 10.57 14.17 -8.40
N GLY A 45 11.41 13.72 -7.46
CA GLY A 45 11.97 14.56 -6.39
C GLY A 45 11.01 14.88 -5.25
N ALA A 46 9.79 14.36 -5.28
CA ALA A 46 8.84 14.48 -4.18
C ALA A 46 9.24 13.59 -2.99
N THR A 47 8.79 13.96 -1.80
CA THR A 47 8.92 13.15 -0.58
C THR A 47 7.58 12.53 -0.22
N ILE A 48 7.60 11.39 0.47
CA ILE A 48 6.38 10.72 0.94
C ILE A 48 5.81 11.49 2.13
N ASP A 49 4.51 11.79 2.08
CA ASP A 49 3.80 12.34 3.21
C ASP A 49 3.31 11.21 4.12
N VAL A 50 4.07 10.97 5.19
CA VAL A 50 3.78 9.97 6.22
C VAL A 50 2.45 10.23 6.94
N THR A 51 1.95 11.46 6.96
CA THR A 51 0.67 11.81 7.61
C THR A 51 -0.53 11.47 6.75
N SER A 52 -0.33 11.40 5.43
CA SER A 52 -1.34 10.97 4.46
C SER A 52 -1.39 9.44 4.28
N VAL A 53 -0.51 8.68 4.93
CA VAL A 53 -0.50 7.22 4.88
C VAL A 53 -1.72 6.67 5.62
N LYS A 54 -2.49 5.85 4.94
CA LYS A 54 -3.68 5.16 5.43
C LYS A 54 -3.55 3.69 5.12
N VAL A 55 -3.71 2.86 6.15
CA VAL A 55 -3.61 1.41 6.01
C VAL A 55 -4.91 0.77 6.47
N ILE A 56 -5.62 0.18 5.52
CA ILE A 56 -6.88 -0.49 5.78
C ILE A 56 -6.70 -1.99 5.58
N TYR A 57 -7.06 -2.74 6.61
CA TYR A 57 -7.18 -4.17 6.49
C TYR A 57 -8.58 -4.51 5.93
N LEU A 58 -8.59 -4.92 4.66
CA LEU A 58 -9.77 -5.34 3.91
C LEU A 58 -10.21 -6.75 4.31
N ARG A 59 -10.67 -6.89 5.55
CA ARG A 59 -11.45 -8.05 6.03
C ARG A 59 -12.90 -7.62 6.33
N THR A 60 -13.74 -8.57 6.73
CA THR A 60 -15.09 -8.28 7.25
C THR A 60 -15.11 -8.43 8.77
N PRO A 61 -15.38 -7.36 9.54
CA PRO A 61 -15.50 -5.95 9.15
C PRO A 61 -14.14 -5.30 8.83
N ASN A 62 -14.10 -4.23 8.03
CA ASN A 62 -12.82 -3.57 7.70
C ASN A 62 -12.19 -3.00 8.97
N VAL A 63 -10.89 -3.20 9.13
CA VAL A 63 -10.14 -2.72 10.29
C VAL A 63 -9.17 -1.65 9.83
N ASP A 64 -9.25 -0.46 10.42
CA ASP A 64 -8.27 0.60 10.18
C ASP A 64 -7.02 0.31 11.03
N LEU A 65 -5.89 0.10 10.36
CA LEU A 65 -4.58 -0.13 10.99
C LEU A 65 -3.70 1.11 10.98
N THR A 66 -4.20 2.23 10.47
CA THR A 66 -3.44 3.48 10.30
C THR A 66 -2.86 3.95 11.62
N GLU A 67 -3.68 4.09 12.66
CA GLU A 67 -3.22 4.55 13.98
C GLU A 67 -2.19 3.62 14.61
N ARG A 68 -2.31 2.30 14.38
CA ARG A 68 -1.36 1.30 14.91
C ARG A 68 -0.03 1.31 14.16
N LEU A 69 -0.07 1.53 12.84
CA LEU A 69 1.12 1.56 12.00
C LEU A 69 1.80 2.93 12.00
N LYS A 70 1.09 4.01 12.35
CA LYS A 70 1.57 5.40 12.35
C LYS A 70 2.91 5.60 13.05
N VAL A 71 3.14 4.90 14.17
CA VAL A 71 4.40 4.95 14.93
C VAL A 71 5.58 4.27 14.21
N PHE A 72 5.29 3.40 13.26
CA PHE A 72 6.23 2.66 12.42
C PHE A 72 6.34 3.24 11.00
N VAL A 73 5.48 4.20 10.62
CA VAL A 73 5.54 4.88 9.31
C VAL A 73 6.72 5.84 9.29
N GLN A 74 7.56 5.69 8.27
CA GLN A 74 8.71 6.52 7.98
C GLN A 74 8.63 7.04 6.54
N PRO A 75 9.33 8.13 6.20
CA PRO A 75 9.36 8.64 4.83
C PRO A 75 9.91 7.63 3.82
N ALA A 76 10.78 6.72 4.27
CA ALA A 76 11.36 5.65 3.46
C ALA A 76 10.45 4.42 3.31
N GLY A 77 9.43 4.26 4.17
CA GLY A 77 8.70 2.99 4.28
C GLY A 77 7.95 2.80 5.60
N ILE A 78 7.47 1.59 5.85
CA ILE A 78 6.95 1.17 7.16
C ILE A 78 7.86 0.06 7.66
N ASP A 79 8.32 0.16 8.90
CA ASP A 79 9.15 -0.87 9.52
C ASP A 79 8.54 -1.31 10.86
N MET A 80 7.94 -2.50 10.87
CA MET A 80 7.31 -3.09 12.04
C MET A 80 7.94 -4.46 12.33
N PRO A 81 8.93 -4.54 13.25
CA PRO A 81 9.69 -5.77 13.49
C PRO A 81 8.87 -6.91 14.13
N ASP A 82 7.89 -6.57 14.98
CA ASP A 82 7.04 -7.53 15.69
C ASP A 82 5.58 -7.42 15.24
N ALA A 83 5.34 -7.62 13.94
CA ALA A 83 3.98 -7.63 13.41
C ALA A 83 3.28 -8.94 13.79
N SER A 84 2.44 -8.87 14.83
CA SER A 84 1.55 -9.96 15.23
C SER A 84 0.30 -9.99 14.34
N LEU A 85 0.32 -10.88 13.35
CA LEU A 85 -0.81 -11.16 12.46
C LEU A 85 -1.41 -12.54 12.80
N PRO A 86 -2.75 -12.67 12.90
CA PRO A 86 -3.35 -13.99 13.06
C PRO A 86 -3.10 -14.85 11.81
N PRO A 87 -3.16 -16.18 11.88
CA PRO A 87 -3.03 -17.04 10.71
C PRO A 87 -4.24 -16.90 9.78
N GLY A 88 -4.00 -16.84 8.46
CA GLY A 88 -5.03 -16.65 7.45
C GLY A 88 -4.57 -15.81 6.26
N GLU A 89 -5.52 -15.44 5.40
CA GLU A 89 -5.29 -14.51 4.30
C GLU A 89 -5.72 -13.10 4.70
N HIS A 90 -4.79 -12.16 4.64
CA HIS A 90 -4.97 -10.78 5.07
C HIS A 90 -4.76 -9.85 3.88
N MET A 91 -5.84 -9.35 3.30
CA MET A 91 -5.76 -8.34 2.24
C MET A 91 -5.56 -6.95 2.84
N LEU A 92 -4.35 -6.40 2.75
CA LEU A 92 -4.06 -5.05 3.20
C LEU A 92 -4.10 -4.10 2.01
N ARG A 93 -4.70 -2.94 2.22
CA ARG A 93 -4.65 -1.81 1.31
C ARG A 93 -3.90 -0.67 1.98
N VAL A 94 -2.91 -0.16 1.27
CA VAL A 94 -2.12 1.00 1.69
C VAL A 94 -2.37 2.10 0.69
N ASP A 95 -2.90 3.21 1.16
CA ASP A 95 -3.08 4.44 0.41
C ASP A 95 -2.18 5.49 1.04
N LEU A 96 -1.46 6.28 0.24
CA LEU A 96 -0.63 7.37 0.74
C LEU A 96 -0.55 8.49 -0.29
N LYS A 97 0.05 9.62 0.10
CA LYS A 97 0.31 10.73 -0.82
C LYS A 97 1.76 11.17 -0.74
N ASP A 98 2.27 11.72 -1.83
CA ASP A 98 3.51 12.49 -1.82
C ASP A 98 3.26 13.95 -1.40
N SER A 99 4.32 14.68 -1.07
CA SER A 99 4.30 16.13 -0.81
C SER A 99 3.79 16.97 -2.00
N ASP A 100 3.81 16.42 -3.22
CA ASP A 100 3.23 17.05 -4.41
C ASP A 100 1.69 16.85 -4.49
N GLY A 101 1.09 16.15 -3.53
CA GLY A 101 -0.34 15.84 -3.50
C GLY A 101 -0.75 14.64 -4.37
N ARG A 102 0.22 13.94 -4.97
CA ARG A 102 -0.02 12.76 -5.82
C ARG A 102 -0.38 11.55 -4.95
N PRO A 103 -1.55 10.92 -5.15
CA PRO A 103 -1.92 9.73 -4.42
C PRO A 103 -1.23 8.47 -4.97
N GLY A 104 -0.86 7.56 -4.09
CA GLY A 104 -0.41 6.21 -4.39
C GLY A 104 -1.22 5.20 -3.59
N SER A 105 -1.68 4.14 -4.26
CA SER A 105 -2.47 3.08 -3.64
C SER A 105 -1.91 1.73 -4.06
N THR A 106 -1.75 0.83 -3.10
CA THR A 106 -1.39 -0.56 -3.35
C THR A 106 -2.24 -1.47 -2.49
N SER A 107 -2.49 -2.68 -2.97
CA SER A 107 -3.11 -3.73 -2.18
C SER A 107 -2.37 -5.04 -2.38
N PHE A 108 -2.11 -5.74 -1.29
CA PHE A 108 -1.41 -7.02 -1.30
C PHE A 108 -2.06 -7.96 -0.29
N VAL A 109 -1.92 -9.25 -0.55
CA VAL A 109 -2.45 -10.31 0.30
C VAL A 109 -1.28 -10.90 1.08
N LEU A 110 -1.36 -10.85 2.41
CA LEU A 110 -0.46 -11.57 3.31
C LEU A 110 -1.09 -12.92 3.63
N LYS A 111 -0.38 -14.00 3.33
CA LYS A 111 -0.74 -15.34 3.76
C LYS A 111 0.09 -15.69 4.99
N VAL A 112 -0.56 -15.73 6.13
CA VAL A 112 0.07 -16.06 7.41
C VAL A 112 -0.17 -17.54 7.69
N ALA A 113 0.93 -18.30 7.81
CA ALA A 113 0.88 -19.71 8.15
C ALA A 113 0.49 -19.90 9.63
N ARG A 114 -0.14 -21.04 9.93
CA ARG A 114 -0.45 -21.45 11.31
C ARG A 114 0.79 -21.92 12.05
#